data_AF-A0A8T5RN18-F1
#
_entry.id   AF-A0A8T5RN18-F1
#
_cell.length_a   1.000
_cell.length_b   1.000
_cell.length_c   1.000
_cell.angle_alpha   90.00
_cell.angle_beta   90.00
_cell.angle_gamma   90.00
#
_symmetry.space_group_name_H-M   'P 1'
#
loop_
_entity.id
_entity.type
_entity.pdbx_description
1 polymer ?
#
loop_
_entity_poly.entity_id
_entity_poly.type
_entity_poly.pdbx_seq_one_letter_code
_entity_poly.pdbx_strand_id
1 'polypeptide(L)' 'MLELEIRHAIKEDFPDVFILLKQLLPEKKFDEDKLKKVFRKGINSKDDEYLCVILNNNLVL' A
#
# COMPACT_ATOMS: atom_id res chain seq x y z
N MET A 1 -14.43 -0.52 -20.32
CA MET A 1 -14.61 0.66 -19.45
C MET A 1 -13.47 0.67 -18.46
N LEU A 2 -13.02 1.86 -18.06
CA LEU A 2 -12.03 2.02 -16.99
C LEU A 2 -12.72 1.84 -15.65
N GLU A 3 -12.24 0.92 -14.81
CA GLU A 3 -12.77 0.69 -13.47
C GLU A 3 -11.80 1.29 -12.45
N LEU A 4 -12.27 2.27 -11.69
CA LEU A 4 -11.51 3.01 -10.68
C LEU A 4 -12.23 2.90 -9.34
N GLU A 5 -11.51 2.45 -8.32
CA GLU A 5 -11.96 2.41 -6.93
C GLU A 5 -10.94 3.12 -6.04
N ILE A 6 -11.44 3.91 -5.08
CA ILE A 6 -10.64 4.45 -3.98
C ILE A 6 -11.22 3.89 -2.69
N ARG A 7 -10.41 3.20 -1.89
CA ARG A 7 -10.83 2.61 -0.62
C ARG A 7 -9.75 2.69 0.44
N HIS A 8 -10.13 2.44 1.69
CA HIS A 8 -9.17 2.26 2.76
C HIS A 8 -8.29 1.04 2.49
N ALA A 9 -7.01 1.17 2.81
CA ALA A 9 -6.04 0.09 2.75
C ALA A 9 -6.38 -0.99 3.77
N ILE A 10 -6.23 -2.24 3.36
CA ILE A 10 -6.38 -3.43 4.21
C ILE A 10 -5.05 -4.15 4.32
N LYS A 11 -4.94 -5.08 5.28
CA LYS A 11 -3.70 -5.82 5.55
C LYS A 11 -3.22 -6.63 4.34
N GLU A 12 -4.15 -7.04 3.46
CA GLU A 12 -3.91 -7.79 2.23
C GLU A 12 -3.24 -6.96 1.14
N ASP A 13 -3.31 -5.62 1.19
CA ASP A 13 -2.72 -4.74 0.17
C ASP A 13 -1.20 -4.61 0.28
N PHE A 14 -0.62 -5.08 1.40
CA PHE A 14 0.81 -4.91 1.67
C PHE A 14 1.74 -5.42 0.55
N PRO A 15 1.52 -6.59 -0.09
CA PRO A 15 2.38 -7.05 -1.18
C PRO A 15 2.46 -6.05 -2.34
N ASP A 16 1.33 -5.48 -2.74
CA ASP A 16 1.27 -4.52 -3.85
C ASP A 16 1.87 -3.17 -3.44
N VAL A 17 1.54 -2.68 -2.23
CA VAL A 17 2.17 -1.49 -1.64
C VAL A 17 3.69 -1.64 -1.58
N PHE A 18 4.19 -2.82 -1.23
CA PHE A 18 5.62 -3.08 -1.15
C PHE A 18 6.29 -3.04 -2.53
N ILE A 19 5.62 -3.53 -3.57
CA ILE A 19 6.08 -3.41 -4.97
C ILE A 19 6.15 -1.92 -5.35
N LEU A 20 5.11 -1.13 -5.07
CA LEU A 20 5.10 0.30 -5.35
C LEU A 20 6.21 1.05 -4.61
N LEU A 21 6.47 0.72 -3.34
CA LEU A 21 7.57 1.32 -2.57
C LEU A 21 8.94 1.05 -3.21
N LYS A 22 9.15 -0.16 -3.75
CA LYS A 22 10.37 -0.49 -4.51
C LYS A 22 10.48 0.27 -5.82
N GLN A 23 9.36 0.48 -6.52
CA GLN A 23 9.34 1.28 -7.74
C GLN A 23 9.64 2.76 -7.46
N LEU A 24 9.10 3.30 -6.35
CA LEU A 24 9.29 4.69 -5.96
C LEU A 24 10.73 4.98 -5.50
N LEU A 25 11.37 4.02 -4.83
CA LEU A 25 12.70 4.17 -4.24
C LEU A 25 13.61 2.98 -4.61
N PRO A 26 14.02 2.84 -5.87
CA PRO A 26 14.70 1.65 -6.38
C PRO A 26 16.08 1.40 -5.73
N GLU A 27 16.77 2.46 -5.33
CA GLU A 27 18.08 2.37 -4.67
C GLU A 27 17.99 2.02 -3.18
N LYS A 28 16.79 2.03 -2.60
CA LYS A 28 16.60 1.80 -1.16
C LYS A 28 16.42 0.32 -0.87
N LYS A 29 17.25 -0.22 0.03
CA LYS A 29 17.03 -1.55 0.61
C LYS A 29 15.93 -1.46 1.66
N PHE A 30 14.87 -2.21 1.45
CA PHE A 30 13.75 -2.30 2.38
C PHE A 30 13.81 -3.58 3.20
N ASP A 31 13.52 -3.43 4.50
CA ASP A 31 13.24 -4.54 5.41
C ASP A 31 11.72 -4.80 5.35
N GLU A 32 11.34 -5.83 4.61
CA GLU A 32 9.94 -6.16 4.33
C GLU A 32 9.15 -6.42 5.62
N ASP A 33 9.73 -7.15 6.57
CA ASP A 33 9.07 -7.47 7.84
C ASP A 33 8.84 -6.24 8.70
N LYS A 34 9.82 -5.32 8.76
CA LYS A 34 9.64 -4.05 9.47
C LYS A 34 8.60 -3.17 8.80
N LEU A 35 8.62 -3.06 7.47
CA LEU A 35 7.61 -2.30 6.74
C LEU A 35 6.21 -2.88 6.92
N LYS A 36 6.06 -4.20 6.89
CA LYS A 36 4.78 -4.87 7.12
C LYS A 36 4.21 -4.54 8.48
N LYS A 37 5.06 -4.47 9.52
CA LYS A 37 4.66 -4.06 10.87
C LYS A 37 4.22 -2.60 10.91
N VAL A 38 4.97 -1.70 10.27
CA VAL A 38 4.62 -0.26 10.19
C VAL A 38 3.31 -0.06 9.44
N PHE A 39 3.15 -0.68 8.27
CA PHE A 39 1.93 -0.63 7.47
C PHE A 39 0.71 -1.12 8.26
N ARG A 40 0.81 -2.29 8.88
CA ARG A 40 -0.27 -2.83 9.73
C ARG A 40 -0.64 -1.91 10.89
N LYS A 41 0.32 -1.20 11.47
CA LYS A 41 0.03 -0.23 12.51
C LYS A 41 -0.67 1.00 11.93
N GLY A 42 -0.20 1.49 10.78
CA GLY A 42 -0.74 2.66 10.08
C GLY A 42 -2.20 2.48 9.65
N ILE A 43 -2.55 1.36 9.02
CA ILE A 43 -3.93 1.10 8.57
C ILE A 43 -4.94 0.97 9.73
N ASN A 44 -4.46 0.79 10.97
CA ASN A 44 -5.28 0.74 12.18
C ASN A 44 -5.14 2.02 13.02
N SER A 45 -4.48 3.05 12.51
CA SER A 45 -4.38 4.36 13.17
C SER A 45 -5.76 5.00 13.29
N LYS A 46 -5.98 5.76 14.36
CA LYS A 46 -7.19 6.60 14.50
C LYS A 46 -7.00 7.99 13.91
N ASP A 47 -5.75 8.37 13.68
CA ASP A 47 -5.34 9.73 13.34
C ASP A 47 -4.90 9.85 11.87
N ASP A 48 -4.65 8.71 11.21
CA ASP A 48 -4.17 8.66 9.82
C ASP A 48 -5.07 7.75 8.98
N GLU A 49 -5.34 8.18 7.74
CA GLU A 49 -6.02 7.37 6.74
C GLU A 49 -5.02 6.86 5.70
N TYR A 50 -5.04 5.55 5.47
CA TYR A 50 -4.29 4.92 4.39
C TYR A 50 -5.28 4.56 3.31
N LEU A 51 -5.15 5.19 2.14
CA LEU A 51 -6.02 4.98 1.01
C LEU A 51 -5.26 4.25 -0.09
N CYS A 52 -5.95 3.33 -0.76
CA CYS A 52 -5.48 2.67 -1.96
C CYS A 52 -6.33 3.08 -3.16
N VAL A 53 -5.68 3.25 -4.31
CA VAL A 53 -6.34 3.44 -5.59
C VAL A 53 -6.20 2.16 -6.40
N ILE A 54 -7.34 1.62 -6.82
CA ILE A 54 -7.41 0.42 -7.65
C ILE A 54 -7.85 0.81 -9.05
N LEU A 55 -7.05 0.41 -10.04
CA LEU A 55 -7.30 0.62 -11.45
C LEU A 55 -7.34 -0.72 -12.18
N ASN A 56 -8.50 -1.09 -12.73
CA ASN A 56 -8.69 -2.38 -13.40
C ASN A 56 -8.19 -3.56 -12.53
N ASN A 57 -8.58 -3.59 -11.26
CA ASN A 57 -8.18 -4.58 -10.24
C ASN A 57 -6.71 -4.57 -9.81
N ASN A 58 -5.91 -3.57 -10.20
CA ASN A 58 -4.54 -3.41 -9.74
C ASN A 58 -4.42 -2.25 -8.77
N LEU A 59 -3.76 -2.47 -7.63
CA LEU A 59 -3.39 -1.38 -6.72
C LEU A 59 -2.28 -0.55 -7.39
N VAL A 60 -2.56 0.74 -7.62
CA VAL A 60 -1.68 1.68 -8.32
C VAL A 60 -1.22 2.85 -7.44
N LEU A 61 -1.82 3.02 -6.27
CA LEU A 61 -1.44 3.99 -5.24
C LEU A 61 -1.82 3.46 -3.86
#